data_AF-A0A1E1JXZ3-F1
#
_entry.id   AF-A0A1E1JXZ3-F1
#
_cell.length_a   1.000
_cell.length_b   1.000
_cell.length_c   1.000
_cell.angle_alpha   90.00
_cell.angle_beta   90.00
_cell.angle_gamma   90.00
#
_symmetry.space_group_name_H-M   'P 1'
#
loop_
_entity.id
_entity.type
_entity.pdbx_description
1 polymer ?
#
loop_
_entity_poly.entity_id
_entity_poly.type
_entity_poly.pdbx_seq_one_letter_code
_entity_poly.pdbx_strand_id
1 'polypeptide(L)'
;MSNPRKAVVVGISGCSSSGKTTLARLLRDIFPNSFILHEDDFYRPETELPIKHGLFDWDCVESLSIPDMVKSLEHIHSEGTFPVSSRNLSHRSEHGIPDPQRRPHQTHDILTTSQPTLDSKEDQNSIGRCPVSDTTIADLKARVKTWTEIGNPGYGILTDAENAVRLCVFDGFLLYSKALAPIQPQMDIKLFLRVSYAKAKARREARSGYVTLEGFWEDPPGYVDKIVWPNYVEDHEWMFEDGNVEGKLKKEVMDEMGILSQEGEVERDMETTLKWAVEILLERLPIAISSM
;
A
#
# COMPACT_ATOMS: atom_id res chain seq x y z
N MET A 1 -20.64 19.61 -12.37
CA MET A 1 -20.93 18.75 -11.21
C MET A 1 -19.88 17.65 -11.25
N SER A 2 -19.02 17.54 -10.24
CA SER A 2 -18.10 16.40 -10.13
C SER A 2 -18.94 15.13 -10.02
N ASN A 3 -18.54 14.06 -10.71
CA ASN A 3 -19.16 12.75 -10.49
C ASN A 3 -18.88 12.31 -9.05
N PRO A 4 -19.84 11.69 -8.36
CA PRO A 4 -19.63 11.18 -7.01
C PRO A 4 -18.51 10.13 -7.03
N ARG A 5 -17.54 10.25 -6.12
CA ARG A 5 -16.48 9.25 -5.95
C ARG A 5 -17.07 7.94 -5.46
N LYS A 6 -16.64 6.82 -6.05
CA LYS A 6 -17.06 5.45 -5.69
C LYS A 6 -16.04 4.73 -4.81
N ALA A 7 -14.90 5.35 -4.50
CA ALA A 7 -13.91 4.82 -3.58
C ALA A 7 -13.25 5.90 -2.72
N VAL A 8 -12.77 5.46 -1.56
CA VAL A 8 -11.78 6.18 -0.73
C VAL A 8 -10.45 5.47 -0.88
N VAL A 9 -9.38 6.24 -1.06
CA VAL A 9 -8.02 5.71 -1.19
C VAL A 9 -7.23 5.99 0.08
N VAL A 10 -6.74 4.92 0.72
CA VAL A 10 -5.83 4.96 1.86
C VAL A 10 -4.42 4.60 1.37
N GLY A 11 -3.52 5.56 1.33
CA GLY A 11 -2.11 5.30 1.06
C GLY A 11 -1.41 4.71 2.28
N ILE A 12 -0.59 3.68 2.10
CA ILE A 12 0.32 3.11 3.09
C ILE A 12 1.72 3.14 2.49
N SER A 13 2.59 3.98 3.05
CA SER A 13 3.96 4.12 2.58
C SER A 13 5.03 3.91 3.65
N GLY A 14 6.29 3.95 3.25
CA GLY A 14 7.45 3.66 4.09
C GLY A 14 8.47 2.75 3.39
N CYS A 15 9.66 2.63 3.99
CA CYS A 15 10.77 1.86 3.43
C CYS A 15 10.38 0.44 2.96
N SER A 16 11.09 -0.06 1.96
CA SER A 16 11.08 -1.48 1.59
C SER A 16 11.24 -2.36 2.84
N SER A 17 10.47 -3.46 2.93
CA SER A 17 10.46 -4.37 4.09
C SER A 17 9.99 -3.78 5.45
N SER A 18 9.30 -2.63 5.47
CA SER A 18 8.71 -2.09 6.71
C SER A 18 7.47 -2.85 7.21
N GLY A 19 6.77 -3.57 6.33
CA GLY A 19 5.57 -4.35 6.65
C GLY A 19 4.27 -3.83 6.02
N LYS A 20 4.36 -2.90 5.07
CA LYS A 20 3.20 -2.27 4.39
C LYS A 20 2.21 -3.30 3.81
N THR A 21 2.70 -4.28 3.06
CA THR A 21 1.85 -5.28 2.40
C THR A 21 1.14 -6.19 3.37
N THR A 22 1.81 -6.55 4.47
CA THR A 22 1.17 -7.26 5.58
C THR A 22 0.04 -6.43 6.18
N LEU A 23 0.28 -5.15 6.45
CA LEU A 23 -0.75 -4.25 6.98
C LEU A 23 -1.91 -4.08 5.99
N ALA A 24 -1.62 -3.89 4.71
CA ALA A 24 -2.63 -3.73 3.65
C ALA A 24 -3.54 -4.95 3.54
N ARG A 25 -2.98 -6.17 3.56
CA ARG A 25 -3.75 -7.43 3.55
C ARG A 25 -4.63 -7.57 4.79
N LEU A 26 -4.10 -7.24 5.97
CA LEU A 26 -4.87 -7.28 7.21
C LEU A 26 -6.04 -6.28 7.21
N LEU A 27 -5.79 -5.04 6.75
CA LEU A 27 -6.83 -4.01 6.63
C LEU A 27 -7.90 -4.39 5.62
N ARG A 28 -7.51 -4.91 4.44
CA ARG A 28 -8.44 -5.41 3.42
C ARG A 28 -9.38 -6.49 4.00
N ASP A 29 -8.86 -7.36 4.84
CA ASP A 29 -9.64 -8.44 5.44
C ASP A 29 -10.51 -8.01 6.62
N ILE A 30 -10.10 -6.95 7.34
CA ILE A 30 -10.82 -6.39 8.48
C ILE A 30 -11.97 -5.47 8.03
N PHE A 31 -11.75 -4.65 7.01
CA PHE A 31 -12.74 -3.69 6.50
C PHE A 31 -13.56 -4.29 5.35
N PRO A 32 -14.90 -4.17 5.37
CA PRO A 32 -15.73 -4.66 4.27
C PRO A 32 -15.52 -3.82 3.00
N ASN A 33 -15.84 -4.40 1.84
CA ASN A 33 -15.79 -3.73 0.54
C ASN A 33 -14.41 -3.14 0.18
N SER A 34 -13.35 -3.82 0.61
CA SER A 34 -11.97 -3.36 0.47
C SER A 34 -11.19 -4.13 -0.61
N PHE A 35 -10.20 -3.47 -1.22
CA PHE A 35 -9.22 -4.07 -2.12
C PHE A 35 -7.87 -3.35 -2.03
N ILE A 36 -6.81 -3.92 -2.60
CA ILE A 36 -5.45 -3.38 -2.50
C ILE A 36 -4.90 -3.06 -3.90
N LEU A 37 -4.44 -1.83 -4.09
CA LEU A 37 -3.59 -1.45 -5.21
C LEU A 37 -2.13 -1.50 -4.73
N HIS A 38 -1.24 -2.17 -5.47
CA HIS A 38 0.19 -2.22 -5.13
C HIS A 38 0.99 -1.33 -6.09
N GLU A 39 1.94 -0.56 -5.57
CA GLU A 39 2.88 0.24 -6.36
C GLU A 39 3.72 -0.63 -7.29
N ASP A 40 4.10 -1.82 -6.82
CA ASP A 40 4.88 -2.82 -7.57
C ASP A 40 4.16 -3.33 -8.84
N ASP A 41 2.84 -3.15 -8.93
CA ASP A 41 2.10 -3.47 -10.17
C ASP A 41 2.36 -2.46 -11.30
N PHE A 42 3.11 -1.39 -11.03
CA PHE A 42 3.46 -0.33 -11.97
C PHE A 42 4.94 -0.31 -12.35
N TYR A 43 5.72 -1.35 -12.01
CA TYR A 43 7.08 -1.48 -12.53
C TYR A 43 7.11 -1.51 -14.06
N ARG A 44 8.10 -0.82 -14.62
CA ARG A 44 8.49 -0.90 -16.01
C ARG A 44 9.18 -2.24 -16.31
N PRO A 45 9.28 -2.64 -17.59
CA PRO A 45 10.11 -3.77 -18.00
C PRO A 45 11.55 -3.65 -17.49
N GLU A 46 12.22 -4.77 -17.22
CA GLU A 46 13.59 -4.80 -16.68
C GLU A 46 14.56 -4.10 -17.63
N THR A 47 14.33 -4.23 -18.93
CA THR A 47 15.08 -3.55 -20.01
C THR A 47 15.02 -2.02 -19.96
N GLU A 48 14.07 -1.42 -19.25
CA GLU A 48 13.93 0.03 -19.08
C GLU A 48 14.48 0.54 -17.74
N LEU A 49 14.91 -0.36 -16.85
CA LEU A 49 15.34 0.03 -15.51
C LEU A 49 16.70 0.74 -15.54
N PRO A 50 16.87 1.79 -14.73
CA PRO A 50 18.18 2.41 -14.56
C PRO A 50 19.15 1.45 -13.86
N ILE A 51 20.45 1.68 -14.07
CA ILE A 51 21.52 0.92 -13.43
C ILE A 51 22.28 1.85 -12.49
N LYS A 52 22.38 1.47 -11.21
CA LYS A 52 23.13 2.17 -10.17
C LYS A 52 24.11 1.19 -9.53
N HIS A 53 25.38 1.59 -9.38
CA HIS A 53 26.46 0.71 -8.89
C HIS A 53 26.59 -0.64 -9.63
N GLY A 54 26.22 -0.70 -10.92
CA GLY A 54 26.25 -1.92 -11.73
C GLY A 54 25.10 -2.90 -11.44
N LEU A 55 24.06 -2.47 -10.74
CA LEU A 55 22.86 -3.25 -10.40
C LEU A 55 21.63 -2.54 -10.98
N PHE A 56 20.62 -3.30 -11.41
CA PHE A 56 19.31 -2.72 -11.77
C PHE A 56 18.70 -2.06 -10.55
N ASP A 57 18.27 -0.82 -10.68
CA ASP A 57 17.69 -0.06 -9.60
C ASP A 57 16.16 -0.15 -9.67
N TRP A 58 15.61 -1.14 -8.95
CA TRP A 58 14.17 -1.30 -8.79
C TRP A 58 13.58 -0.26 -7.83
N ASP A 59 14.36 0.25 -6.87
CA ASP A 59 13.87 1.06 -5.76
C ASP A 59 13.95 2.57 -6.07
N CYS A 60 13.61 2.98 -7.30
CA CYS A 60 13.63 4.37 -7.75
C CYS A 60 12.36 4.77 -8.52
N VAL A 61 12.12 6.06 -8.73
CA VAL A 61 10.91 6.51 -9.44
C VAL A 61 10.94 6.16 -10.94
N GLU A 62 12.11 6.12 -11.54
CA GLU A 62 12.30 5.80 -12.95
C GLU A 62 11.89 4.36 -13.26
N SER A 63 11.91 3.46 -12.28
CA SER A 63 11.44 2.08 -12.42
C SER A 63 9.92 1.98 -12.52
N LEU A 64 9.17 3.06 -12.27
CA LEU A 64 7.71 3.06 -12.15
C LEU A 64 7.00 3.88 -13.24
N SER A 65 5.78 3.45 -13.60
CA SER A 65 4.88 4.19 -14.49
C SER A 65 3.91 5.08 -13.71
N ILE A 66 4.34 6.30 -13.36
CA ILE A 66 3.47 7.33 -12.75
C ILE A 66 2.21 7.60 -13.60
N PRO A 67 2.26 7.72 -14.95
CA PRO A 67 1.07 7.95 -15.74
C PRO A 67 0.01 6.85 -15.58
N ASP A 68 0.44 5.58 -15.43
CA ASP A 68 -0.51 4.48 -15.24
C ASP A 68 -1.06 4.43 -13.81
N MET A 69 -0.28 4.86 -12.81
CA MET A 69 -0.78 5.05 -11.45
C MET A 69 -1.88 6.12 -11.42
N VAL A 70 -1.64 7.28 -12.06
CA VAL A 70 -2.62 8.37 -12.15
C VAL A 70 -3.91 7.88 -12.77
N LYS A 71 -3.86 7.24 -13.95
CA LYS A 71 -5.04 6.68 -14.62
C LYS A 71 -5.75 5.63 -13.76
N SER A 72 -4.99 4.82 -13.03
CA SER A 72 -5.54 3.78 -12.16
C SER A 72 -6.33 4.37 -11.01
N LEU A 73 -5.77 5.39 -10.35
CA LEU A 73 -6.42 6.09 -9.25
C LEU A 73 -7.65 6.87 -9.73
N GLU A 74 -7.58 7.53 -10.89
CA GLU A 74 -8.74 8.20 -11.51
C GLU A 74 -9.90 7.22 -11.76
N HIS A 75 -9.61 6.04 -12.31
CA HIS A 75 -10.60 4.98 -12.52
C HIS A 75 -11.13 4.42 -11.19
N ILE A 76 -10.28 4.24 -10.18
CA ILE A 76 -10.69 3.79 -8.85
C ILE A 76 -11.65 4.81 -8.23
N HIS A 77 -11.34 6.10 -8.33
CA HIS A 77 -12.22 7.16 -7.84
C HIS A 77 -13.56 7.17 -8.57
N SER A 78 -13.60 6.98 -9.89
CA SER A 78 -14.85 7.04 -10.66
C SER A 78 -15.69 5.77 -10.59
N GLU A 79 -15.05 4.59 -10.59
CA GLU A 79 -15.72 3.30 -10.70
C GLU A 79 -15.68 2.44 -9.43
N GLY A 80 -14.83 2.79 -8.47
CA GLY A 80 -14.61 1.99 -7.26
C GLY A 80 -13.98 0.64 -7.56
N THR A 81 -13.52 0.40 -8.78
CA THR A 81 -13.00 -0.90 -9.24
C THR A 81 -11.56 -0.76 -9.68
N PHE A 82 -10.87 -1.89 -9.88
CA PHE A 82 -9.59 -1.84 -10.56
C PHE A 82 -9.77 -1.38 -12.01
N PRO A 83 -8.82 -0.59 -12.54
CA PRO A 83 -8.76 -0.30 -13.96
C PRO A 83 -8.55 -1.61 -14.73
N VAL A 84 -9.63 -2.10 -15.35
CA VAL A 84 -9.55 -3.16 -16.35
C VAL A 84 -8.66 -2.67 -17.48
N SER A 85 -7.64 -3.46 -17.85
CA SER A 85 -6.80 -3.13 -19.00
C SER A 85 -7.68 -3.05 -20.25
N SER A 86 -8.04 -1.84 -20.67
CA SER A 86 -8.26 -1.57 -22.07
C SER A 86 -6.88 -1.49 -22.72
N ARG A 87 -6.76 -1.86 -24.00
CA ARG A 87 -5.51 -1.96 -24.79
C ARG A 87 -4.60 -0.70 -24.79
N ASN A 88 -4.97 0.35 -24.06
CA ASN A 88 -4.31 1.65 -23.96
C ASN A 88 -3.50 1.85 -22.65
N LEU A 89 -3.46 0.86 -21.76
CA LEU A 89 -2.50 0.79 -20.65
C LEU A 89 -1.34 -0.10 -21.12
N SER A 90 -0.26 0.52 -21.60
CA SER A 90 0.93 -0.16 -22.10
C SER A 90 1.49 -1.17 -21.07
N HIS A 91 1.92 -2.34 -21.55
CA HIS A 91 2.49 -3.47 -20.79
C HIS A 91 1.57 -4.24 -19.83
N ARG A 92 0.31 -3.83 -19.63
CA ARG A 92 -0.67 -4.54 -18.80
C ARG A 92 -1.43 -5.68 -19.49
N SER A 93 -1.13 -6.02 -20.74
CA SER A 93 -2.00 -6.89 -21.53
C SER A 93 -2.21 -8.31 -20.96
N GLU A 94 -1.44 -8.72 -19.96
CA GLU A 94 -1.60 -10.02 -19.29
C GLU A 94 -1.79 -9.94 -17.76
N HIS A 95 -1.44 -8.84 -17.09
CA HIS A 95 -1.41 -8.75 -15.61
C HIS A 95 -2.15 -7.50 -15.09
N GLY A 96 -2.85 -7.65 -13.97
CA GLY A 96 -3.80 -6.66 -13.47
C GLY A 96 -5.16 -6.65 -14.16
N ILE A 97 -5.46 -7.68 -14.97
CA ILE A 97 -6.80 -7.93 -15.51
C ILE A 97 -7.57 -8.78 -14.47
N PRO A 98 -8.82 -8.45 -14.14
CA PRO A 98 -9.69 -9.37 -13.43
C PRO A 98 -9.83 -10.66 -14.22
N ASP A 99 -9.28 -11.76 -13.72
CA ASP A 99 -9.55 -13.09 -14.27
C ASP A 99 -10.98 -13.50 -13.88
N PRO A 100 -11.93 -13.54 -14.83
CA PRO A 100 -13.33 -13.85 -14.54
C PRO A 100 -13.52 -15.31 -14.08
N GLN A 101 -12.51 -16.17 -14.24
CA GLN A 101 -12.55 -17.59 -13.91
C GLN A 101 -11.91 -17.92 -12.56
N ARG A 102 -11.20 -16.97 -11.92
CA ARG A 102 -10.51 -17.19 -10.64
C ARG A 102 -11.53 -17.24 -9.50
N ARG A 103 -11.73 -18.44 -8.94
CA ARG A 103 -12.44 -18.59 -7.65
C ARG A 103 -11.46 -18.28 -6.52
N PRO A 104 -11.87 -17.59 -5.45
CA PRO A 104 -11.00 -17.40 -4.30
C PRO A 104 -10.57 -18.77 -3.76
N HIS A 105 -9.27 -19.04 -3.74
CA HIS A 105 -8.73 -20.19 -3.02
C HIS A 105 -9.02 -19.96 -1.53
N GLN A 106 -9.77 -20.87 -0.91
CA GLN A 106 -9.98 -20.87 0.54
C GLN A 106 -8.68 -21.35 1.19
N THR A 107 -7.76 -20.43 1.45
CA THR A 107 -6.65 -20.65 2.36
C THR A 107 -7.01 -20.10 3.73
N HIS A 108 -6.58 -20.78 4.80
CA HIS A 108 -6.86 -20.36 6.18
C HIS A 108 -5.96 -19.20 6.65
N ASP A 109 -4.95 -18.81 5.87
CA ASP A 109 -4.03 -17.72 6.21
C ASP A 109 -4.36 -16.46 5.39
N ILE A 110 -4.75 -15.40 6.09
CA ILE A 110 -5.14 -14.07 5.55
C ILE A 110 -4.04 -13.48 4.66
N LEU A 111 -2.76 -13.79 4.93
CA LEU A 111 -1.66 -13.29 4.12
C LEU A 111 -1.45 -14.06 2.82
N THR A 112 -2.18 -15.16 2.61
CA THR A 112 -2.08 -15.99 1.38
C THR A 112 -3.30 -15.86 0.48
N THR A 113 -4.35 -15.13 0.89
CA THR A 113 -5.53 -14.90 0.07
C THR A 113 -5.26 -13.81 -0.97
N SER A 114 -5.17 -14.24 -2.24
CA SER A 114 -5.16 -13.33 -3.39
C SER A 114 -6.50 -12.60 -3.52
N GLN A 115 -6.46 -11.36 -3.98
CA GLN A 115 -7.69 -10.59 -4.16
C GLN A 115 -8.49 -11.18 -5.34
N PRO A 116 -9.82 -11.32 -5.21
CA PRO A 116 -10.63 -12.15 -6.10
C PRO A 116 -10.73 -11.65 -7.55
N THR A 117 -10.21 -10.45 -7.86
CA THR A 117 -10.43 -9.78 -9.16
C THR A 117 -9.17 -9.12 -9.73
N LEU A 118 -7.97 -9.46 -9.23
CA LEU A 118 -6.73 -8.90 -9.76
C LEU A 118 -5.61 -9.95 -9.72
N ASP A 119 -4.85 -10.05 -10.81
CA ASP A 119 -3.54 -10.72 -10.79
C ASP A 119 -2.44 -9.68 -10.51
N SER A 120 -2.10 -9.51 -9.23
CA SER A 120 -1.02 -8.65 -8.76
C SER A 120 0.26 -9.44 -8.56
N LYS A 121 1.40 -8.86 -8.92
CA LYS A 121 2.73 -9.49 -8.70
C LYS A 121 3.05 -9.58 -7.22
N GLU A 122 2.72 -8.54 -6.46
CA GLU A 122 2.96 -8.52 -5.02
C GLU A 122 2.11 -9.57 -4.29
N ASP A 123 0.94 -9.93 -4.83
CA ASP A 123 0.13 -11.05 -4.34
C ASP A 123 0.70 -12.44 -4.63
N GLN A 124 1.68 -12.54 -5.52
CA GLN A 124 2.42 -13.78 -5.79
C GLN A 124 3.67 -13.93 -4.90
N ASN A 125 4.11 -12.85 -4.25
CA ASN A 125 5.27 -12.85 -3.37
C ASN A 125 4.95 -13.54 -2.01
N SER A 126 5.95 -14.23 -1.45
CA SER A 126 5.84 -14.87 -0.15
C SER A 126 5.94 -13.86 0.99
N ILE A 127 4.91 -13.74 1.83
CA ILE A 127 4.88 -12.82 2.98
C ILE A 127 5.22 -13.51 4.32
N GLY A 128 5.36 -14.84 4.31
CA GLY A 128 5.58 -15.62 5.52
C GLY A 128 4.34 -15.68 6.41
N ARG A 129 4.51 -16.14 7.66
CA ARG A 129 3.40 -16.32 8.61
C ARG A 129 2.86 -14.98 9.10
N CYS A 130 1.54 -14.88 9.26
CA CYS A 130 0.92 -13.73 9.90
C CYS A 130 1.48 -13.46 11.30
N PRO A 131 2.07 -12.28 11.56
CA PRO A 131 2.63 -11.93 12.86
C PRO A 131 1.58 -11.46 13.88
N VAL A 132 0.31 -11.37 13.48
CA VAL A 132 -0.81 -10.92 14.32
C VAL A 132 -1.65 -12.12 14.75
N SER A 133 -2.08 -12.14 16.01
CA SER A 133 -2.91 -13.21 16.54
C SER A 133 -4.32 -13.25 15.91
N ASP A 134 -4.86 -14.45 15.67
CA ASP A 134 -6.22 -14.62 15.16
C ASP A 134 -7.28 -13.96 16.05
N THR A 135 -7.06 -13.98 17.37
CA THR A 135 -7.92 -13.29 18.35
C THR A 135 -7.94 -11.79 18.11
N THR A 136 -6.78 -11.14 17.94
CA THR A 136 -6.75 -9.71 17.64
C THR A 136 -7.45 -9.40 16.32
N ILE A 137 -7.24 -10.22 15.28
CA ILE A 137 -7.89 -10.01 13.98
C ILE A 137 -9.42 -10.14 14.12
N ALA A 138 -9.90 -11.15 14.86
CA ALA A 138 -11.32 -11.35 15.12
C ALA A 138 -11.94 -10.18 15.91
N ASP A 139 -11.24 -9.68 16.93
CA ASP A 139 -11.69 -8.54 17.74
C ASP A 139 -11.77 -7.26 16.90
N LEU A 140 -10.79 -7.00 16.03
CA LEU A 140 -10.80 -5.85 15.11
C LEU A 140 -11.92 -5.97 14.06
N LYS A 141 -12.17 -7.17 13.52
CA LYS A 141 -13.32 -7.43 12.64
C LYS A 141 -14.65 -7.15 13.33
N ALA A 142 -14.81 -7.62 14.58
CA ALA A 142 -16.01 -7.37 15.37
C ALA A 142 -16.21 -5.87 15.62
N ARG A 143 -15.12 -5.16 15.93
CA ARG A 143 -15.15 -3.70 16.13
C ARG A 143 -15.57 -2.94 14.87
N VAL A 144 -14.98 -3.25 13.72
CA VAL A 144 -15.37 -2.64 12.43
C VAL A 144 -16.84 -2.95 12.11
N LYS A 145 -17.28 -4.19 12.36
CA LYS A 145 -18.69 -4.57 12.17
C LYS A 145 -19.62 -3.70 13.01
N THR A 146 -19.36 -3.55 14.30
CA THR A 146 -20.16 -2.66 15.16
C THR A 146 -20.13 -1.22 14.66
N TRP A 147 -18.96 -0.71 14.27
CA TRP A 147 -18.83 0.64 13.72
C TRP A 147 -19.65 0.88 12.43
N THR A 148 -19.91 -0.16 11.63
CA THR A 148 -20.79 -0.10 10.45
C THR A 148 -22.29 -0.24 10.76
N GLU A 149 -22.71 -0.50 12.01
CA GLU A 149 -24.13 -0.65 12.36
C GLU A 149 -24.86 0.70 12.40
N ILE A 150 -26.19 0.66 12.18
CA ILE A 150 -27.07 1.84 12.20
C ILE A 150 -26.85 2.66 13.48
N GLY A 151 -26.62 3.96 13.32
CA GLY A 151 -26.40 4.90 14.41
C GLY A 151 -24.93 5.12 14.78
N ASN A 152 -24.00 4.35 14.21
CA ASN A 152 -22.56 4.54 14.38
C ASN A 152 -21.96 5.37 13.23
N PRO A 153 -20.77 5.99 13.44
CA PRO A 153 -20.16 6.89 12.45
C PRO A 153 -19.83 6.25 11.09
N GLY A 154 -19.67 4.93 11.04
CA GLY A 154 -19.35 4.19 9.82
C GLY A 154 -20.54 3.71 9.02
N TYR A 155 -21.75 3.89 9.52
CA TYR A 155 -22.97 3.40 8.89
C TYR A 155 -23.11 3.97 7.47
N GLY A 156 -23.34 3.09 6.49
CA GLY A 156 -23.55 3.47 5.08
C GLY A 156 -22.29 3.87 4.32
N ILE A 157 -21.10 3.86 4.94
CA ILE A 157 -19.85 4.23 4.25
C ILE A 157 -19.36 3.10 3.35
N LEU A 158 -19.13 1.91 3.92
CA LEU A 158 -18.52 0.78 3.20
C LEU A 158 -19.54 -0.32 2.85
N THR A 159 -20.69 -0.36 3.53
CA THR A 159 -21.74 -1.37 3.34
C THR A 159 -23.13 -0.74 3.42
N ASP A 160 -24.14 -1.50 2.98
CA ASP A 160 -25.55 -1.31 3.34
C ASP A 160 -26.17 0.07 2.98
N ALA A 161 -25.67 0.71 1.92
CA ALA A 161 -26.23 1.94 1.35
C ALA A 161 -26.12 1.97 -0.19
N GLU A 162 -27.06 2.66 -0.85
CA GLU A 162 -27.02 2.90 -2.30
C GLU A 162 -25.75 3.65 -2.74
N ASN A 163 -25.19 4.46 -1.85
CA ASN A 163 -23.99 5.27 -2.07
C ASN A 163 -22.75 4.75 -1.33
N ALA A 164 -22.75 3.48 -0.89
CA ALA A 164 -21.58 2.90 -0.25
C ALA A 164 -20.37 2.93 -1.20
N VAL A 165 -19.22 3.36 -0.68
CA VAL A 165 -17.96 3.44 -1.43
C VAL A 165 -17.10 2.21 -1.18
N ARG A 166 -16.13 1.99 -2.06
CA ARG A 166 -15.10 0.95 -1.89
C ARG A 166 -13.88 1.51 -1.17
N LEU A 167 -13.26 0.69 -0.32
CA LEU A 167 -11.99 1.05 0.32
C LEU A 167 -10.82 0.52 -0.52
N CYS A 168 -10.07 1.42 -1.14
CA CYS A 168 -8.82 1.07 -1.82
C CYS A 168 -7.64 1.32 -0.88
N VAL A 169 -6.91 0.27 -0.50
CA VAL A 169 -5.63 0.39 0.19
C VAL A 169 -4.53 0.46 -0.87
N PHE A 170 -3.83 1.58 -0.98
CA PHE A 170 -2.71 1.75 -1.89
C PHE A 170 -1.39 1.55 -1.13
N ASP A 171 -0.72 0.42 -1.34
CA ASP A 171 0.56 0.08 -0.73
C ASP A 171 1.72 0.41 -1.70
N GLY A 172 2.70 1.19 -1.23
CA GLY A 172 3.92 1.47 -2.00
C GLY A 172 5.04 2.10 -1.18
N PHE A 173 6.29 1.84 -1.54
CA PHE A 173 7.45 2.37 -0.84
C PHE A 173 7.83 3.80 -1.25
N LEU A 174 7.34 4.32 -2.39
CA LEU A 174 7.62 5.68 -2.88
C LEU A 174 6.41 6.61 -2.88
N LEU A 175 5.24 6.19 -2.38
CA LEU A 175 3.99 6.99 -2.48
C LEU A 175 4.13 8.43 -1.97
N TYR A 176 4.98 8.66 -0.97
CA TYR A 176 5.23 9.99 -0.40
C TYR A 176 6.55 10.62 -0.84
N SER A 177 7.26 10.06 -1.81
CA SER A 177 8.43 10.75 -2.39
C SER A 177 7.99 12.00 -3.14
N LYS A 178 8.86 13.00 -3.26
CA LYS A 178 8.55 14.22 -4.03
C LYS A 178 8.24 13.92 -5.51
N ALA A 179 8.84 12.87 -6.06
CA ALA A 179 8.64 12.47 -7.44
C ALA A 179 7.21 11.91 -7.70
N LEU A 180 6.56 11.37 -6.66
CA LEU A 180 5.20 10.84 -6.72
C LEU A 180 4.14 11.90 -6.32
N ALA A 181 4.51 13.18 -6.26
CA ALA A 181 3.58 14.29 -6.02
C ALA A 181 2.30 14.26 -6.89
N PRO A 182 2.32 13.84 -8.18
CA PRO A 182 1.09 13.77 -9.00
C PRO A 182 0.00 12.82 -8.48
N ILE A 183 0.35 11.79 -7.69
CA ILE A 183 -0.62 10.82 -7.16
C ILE A 183 -1.08 11.13 -5.73
N GLN A 184 -0.31 11.91 -4.96
CA GLN A 184 -0.56 12.16 -3.55
C GLN A 184 -1.92 12.84 -3.24
N PRO A 185 -2.42 13.79 -4.06
CA PRO A 185 -3.75 14.36 -3.88
C PRO A 185 -4.90 13.35 -4.09
N GLN A 186 -4.62 12.20 -4.70
CA GLN A 186 -5.61 11.15 -4.92
C GLN A 186 -5.73 10.19 -3.73
N MET A 187 -4.94 10.38 -2.67
CA MET A 187 -5.02 9.61 -1.42
C MET A 187 -5.69 10.45 -0.33
N ASP A 188 -6.81 9.94 0.19
CA ASP A 188 -7.65 10.63 1.15
C ASP A 188 -7.14 10.47 2.60
N ILE A 189 -6.51 9.34 2.89
CA ILE A 189 -5.86 9.05 4.18
C ILE A 189 -4.45 8.54 3.89
N LYS A 190 -3.44 9.05 4.59
CA LYS A 190 -2.03 8.73 4.35
C LYS A 190 -1.38 8.17 5.60
N LEU A 191 -0.97 6.90 5.56
CA LEU A 191 -0.29 6.20 6.65
C LEU A 191 1.18 5.98 6.29
N PHE A 192 2.11 6.25 7.21
CA PHE A 192 3.54 6.05 7.00
C PHE A 192 4.13 5.11 8.05
N LEU A 193 4.68 3.98 7.58
CA LEU A 193 5.34 2.96 8.40
C LEU A 193 6.84 3.20 8.45
N ARG A 194 7.39 3.08 9.67
CA ARG A 194 8.80 3.30 9.95
C ARG A 194 9.50 1.98 10.28
N VAL A 195 10.79 1.91 9.96
CA VAL A 195 11.65 0.75 10.22
C VAL A 195 13.10 1.21 10.27
N SER A 196 13.92 0.58 11.11
CA SER A 196 15.36 0.83 11.14
C SER A 196 16.06 0.22 9.93
N TYR A 197 17.24 0.74 9.58
CA TYR A 197 18.10 0.17 8.53
C TYR A 197 18.39 -1.31 8.81
N ALA A 198 18.80 -1.62 10.04
CA ALA A 198 19.20 -2.97 10.42
C ALA A 198 18.06 -3.99 10.19
N LYS A 199 16.83 -3.61 10.54
CA LYS A 199 15.65 -4.48 10.39
C LYS A 199 15.15 -4.55 8.95
N ALA A 200 15.14 -3.42 8.22
CA ALA A 200 14.81 -3.41 6.81
C ALA A 200 15.76 -4.30 6.01
N LYS A 201 17.07 -4.19 6.27
CA LYS A 201 18.11 -5.02 5.68
C LYS A 201 17.91 -6.50 6.00
N ALA A 202 17.83 -6.86 7.28
CA ALA A 202 17.66 -8.25 7.69
C ALA A 202 16.41 -8.89 7.08
N ARG A 203 15.30 -8.14 6.96
CA ARG A 203 14.07 -8.62 6.32
C ARG A 203 14.19 -8.73 4.81
N ARG A 204 14.83 -7.76 4.14
CA ARG A 204 15.01 -7.77 2.68
C ARG A 204 15.91 -8.94 2.27
N GLU A 205 17.04 -9.12 2.94
CA GLU A 205 18.00 -10.20 2.68
C GLU A 205 17.44 -11.60 3.00
N ALA A 206 16.40 -11.70 3.84
CA ALA A 206 15.73 -12.96 4.15
C ALA A 206 14.60 -13.32 3.14
N ARG A 207 14.28 -12.46 2.18
CA ARG A 207 13.28 -12.76 1.15
C ARG A 207 13.86 -13.72 0.13
N SER A 208 13.03 -14.66 -0.34
CA SER A 208 13.43 -15.63 -1.37
C SER A 208 13.61 -15.02 -2.76
N GLY A 209 13.08 -13.81 -2.98
CA GLY A 209 13.05 -13.10 -4.26
C GLY A 209 11.65 -12.55 -4.58
N TYR A 210 11.50 -12.02 -5.79
CA TYR A 210 10.36 -11.23 -6.26
C TYR A 210 9.89 -11.72 -7.62
N VAL A 211 8.58 -11.79 -7.80
CA VAL A 211 8.00 -11.98 -9.13
C VAL A 211 8.09 -10.68 -9.92
N THR A 212 8.67 -10.72 -11.11
CA THR A 212 8.81 -9.57 -12.02
C THR A 212 8.02 -9.78 -13.31
N LEU A 213 8.01 -8.79 -14.21
CA LEU A 213 7.42 -8.94 -15.55
C LEU A 213 8.14 -10.01 -16.39
N GLU A 214 9.42 -10.26 -16.12
CA GLU A 214 10.29 -11.09 -16.95
C GLU A 214 10.67 -12.41 -16.27
N GLY A 215 10.16 -12.65 -15.05
CA GLY A 215 10.34 -13.90 -14.32
C GLY A 215 10.48 -13.68 -12.83
N PHE A 216 11.66 -13.99 -12.30
CA PHE A 216 11.95 -13.97 -10.88
C PHE A 216 13.28 -13.25 -10.61
N TRP A 217 13.25 -12.30 -9.67
CA TRP A 217 14.41 -11.51 -9.26
C TRP A 217 14.83 -11.88 -7.84
N GLU A 218 16.12 -12.09 -7.63
CA GLU A 218 16.72 -12.25 -6.30
C GLU A 218 17.74 -11.13 -6.10
N ASP A 219 17.67 -10.44 -4.95
CA ASP A 219 18.56 -9.33 -4.66
C ASP A 219 20.03 -9.81 -4.63
N PRO A 220 20.94 -9.21 -5.41
CA PRO A 220 22.34 -9.59 -5.38
C PRO A 220 23.02 -9.16 -4.07
N PRO A 221 24.17 -9.76 -3.70
CA PRO A 221 24.88 -9.39 -2.47
C PRO A 221 25.18 -7.89 -2.34
N GLY A 222 24.75 -7.31 -1.23
CA GLY A 222 24.88 -5.89 -0.91
C GLY A 222 23.88 -4.98 -1.63
N TYR A 223 22.82 -5.52 -2.24
CA TYR A 223 21.78 -4.72 -2.91
C TYR A 223 21.13 -3.72 -1.96
N VAL A 224 20.87 -4.10 -0.69
CA VAL A 224 20.30 -3.17 0.30
C VAL A 224 21.19 -1.95 0.53
N ASP A 225 22.49 -2.17 0.64
CA ASP A 225 23.47 -1.13 0.95
C ASP A 225 23.74 -0.20 -0.23
N LYS A 226 23.61 -0.74 -1.45
CA LYS A 226 23.94 -0.04 -2.69
C LYS A 226 22.73 0.65 -3.32
N ILE A 227 21.53 0.10 -3.13
CA ILE A 227 20.32 0.51 -3.84
C ILE A 227 19.22 0.88 -2.85
N VAL A 228 18.66 -0.11 -2.15
CA VAL A 228 17.41 0.03 -1.38
C VAL A 228 17.49 1.16 -0.35
N TRP A 229 18.50 1.11 0.53
CA TRP A 229 18.60 2.08 1.62
C TRP A 229 19.02 3.48 1.15
N PRO A 230 20.04 3.63 0.27
CA PRO A 230 20.37 4.94 -0.29
C PRO A 230 19.18 5.61 -0.99
N ASN A 231 18.37 4.88 -1.77
CA ASN A 231 17.21 5.46 -2.42
C ASN A 231 16.11 5.83 -1.42
N TYR A 232 15.85 4.98 -0.42
CA TYR A 232 14.92 5.34 0.66
C TYR A 232 15.32 6.66 1.35
N VAL A 233 16.61 6.84 1.64
CA VAL A 233 17.13 8.10 2.19
C VAL A 233 16.89 9.25 1.23
N GLU A 234 17.31 9.12 -0.03
CA GLU A 234 17.17 10.17 -1.07
C GLU A 234 15.71 10.63 -1.23
N ASP A 235 14.77 9.69 -1.26
CA ASP A 235 13.35 9.99 -1.51
C ASP A 235 12.59 10.52 -0.29
N HIS A 236 13.09 10.26 0.93
CA HIS A 236 12.34 10.53 2.16
C HIS A 236 13.06 11.43 3.16
N GLU A 237 14.36 11.71 3.05
CA GLU A 237 15.13 12.52 4.02
C GLU A 237 14.47 13.88 4.31
N TRP A 238 13.77 14.44 3.31
CA TRP A 238 13.06 15.71 3.43
C TRP A 238 11.95 15.67 4.49
N MET A 239 11.37 14.51 4.77
CA MET A 239 10.33 14.29 5.80
C MET A 239 10.90 14.24 7.23
N PHE A 240 12.23 14.11 7.39
CA PHE A 240 12.86 13.88 8.69
C PHE A 240 13.75 15.05 9.14
N GLU A 241 13.82 15.25 10.45
CA GLU A 241 14.76 16.18 11.08
C GLU A 241 16.20 15.81 10.69
N ASP A 242 17.00 16.83 10.31
CA ASP A 242 18.39 16.69 9.87
C ASP A 242 18.64 15.69 8.72
N GLY A 243 17.60 15.30 7.98
CA GLY A 243 17.69 14.28 6.92
C GLY A 243 17.86 12.85 7.44
N ASN A 244 17.77 12.63 8.76
CA ASN A 244 17.95 11.31 9.35
C ASN A 244 16.65 10.49 9.28
N VAL A 245 16.55 9.56 8.33
CA VAL A 245 15.35 8.70 8.13
C VAL A 245 15.05 7.74 9.29
N GLU A 246 15.99 7.55 10.22
CA GLU A 246 15.78 6.83 11.48
C GLU A 246 15.43 7.79 12.64
N GLY A 247 15.57 9.10 12.43
CA GLY A 247 15.33 10.18 13.39
C GLY A 247 13.86 10.58 13.50
N LYS A 248 13.57 11.81 13.95
CA LYS A 248 12.18 12.28 14.09
C LYS A 248 11.61 12.76 12.75
N LEU A 249 10.32 12.56 12.55
CA LEU A 249 9.58 13.18 11.44
C LEU A 249 9.40 14.67 11.74
N LYS A 250 9.53 15.51 10.72
CA LYS A 250 9.22 16.95 10.81
C LYS A 250 7.72 17.11 10.96
N LYS A 251 7.28 17.67 12.08
CA LYS A 251 5.86 17.84 12.37
C LYS A 251 5.15 18.67 11.31
N GLU A 252 5.78 19.76 10.88
CA GLU A 252 5.24 20.67 9.88
C GLU A 252 4.98 19.95 8.55
N VAL A 253 5.89 19.06 8.14
CA VAL A 253 5.73 18.26 6.92
C VAL A 253 4.59 17.25 7.08
N MET A 254 4.48 16.59 8.22
CA MET A 254 3.39 15.62 8.47
C MET A 254 2.03 16.32 8.46
N ASP A 255 1.92 17.48 9.11
CA ASP A 255 0.70 18.28 9.18
C ASP A 255 0.32 18.83 7.80
N GLU A 256 1.28 19.40 7.04
CA GLU A 256 1.05 19.94 5.69
C GLU A 256 0.59 18.86 4.71
N MET A 257 1.24 17.69 4.74
CA MET A 257 0.96 16.60 3.81
C MET A 257 -0.22 15.72 4.26
N GLY A 258 -0.68 15.88 5.51
CA GLY A 258 -1.69 15.03 6.14
C GLY A 258 -1.22 13.58 6.31
N ILE A 259 0.07 13.37 6.54
CA ILE A 259 0.67 12.03 6.72
C ILE A 259 0.61 11.65 8.20
N LEU A 260 0.06 10.47 8.47
CA LEU A 260 -0.08 9.92 9.81
C LEU A 260 0.96 8.82 10.02
N SER A 261 1.73 8.93 11.10
CA SER A 261 2.70 7.91 11.50
C SER A 261 2.63 7.68 13.00
N GLN A 262 3.02 6.49 13.46
CA GLN A 262 3.05 6.19 14.89
C GLN A 262 4.14 7.03 15.58
N GLU A 263 3.77 7.79 16.60
CA GLU A 263 4.72 8.55 17.41
C GLU A 263 5.61 7.62 18.27
N GLY A 264 6.80 8.08 18.63
CA GLY A 264 7.71 7.38 19.53
C GLY A 264 8.74 6.50 18.82
N GLU A 265 8.93 5.27 19.31
CA GLU A 265 9.94 4.34 18.78
C GLU A 265 9.77 4.10 17.28
N VAL A 266 10.90 4.07 16.56
CA VAL A 266 10.95 3.80 15.11
C VAL A 266 10.32 2.45 14.77
N GLU A 267 10.35 1.52 15.72
CA GLU A 267 9.88 0.16 15.53
C GLU A 267 8.67 -0.13 16.40
N ARG A 268 7.65 -0.72 15.78
CA ARG A 268 6.55 -1.38 16.50
C ARG A 268 6.28 -2.74 15.89
N ASP A 269 5.69 -3.61 16.69
CA ASP A 269 5.21 -4.90 16.20
C ASP A 269 3.95 -4.71 15.34
N MET A 270 3.71 -5.67 14.44
CA MET A 270 2.61 -5.57 13.47
C MET A 270 1.24 -5.57 14.14
N GLU A 271 1.08 -6.18 15.32
CA GLU A 271 -0.19 -6.19 16.03
C GLU A 271 -0.52 -4.79 16.55
N THR A 272 0.44 -4.10 17.15
CA THR A 272 0.32 -2.70 17.58
C THR A 272 0.08 -1.76 16.40
N THR A 273 0.79 -1.94 15.28
CA THR A 273 0.60 -1.16 14.06
C THR A 273 -0.78 -1.38 13.46
N LEU A 274 -1.28 -2.62 13.41
CA LEU A 274 -2.62 -2.92 12.90
C LEU A 274 -3.70 -2.26 13.76
N LYS A 275 -3.61 -2.38 15.09
CA LYS A 275 -4.56 -1.72 16.00
C LYS A 275 -4.60 -0.22 15.75
N TRP A 276 -3.43 0.43 15.66
CA TRP A 276 -3.33 1.86 15.33
C TRP A 276 -3.99 2.20 13.99
N ALA A 277 -3.66 1.46 12.93
CA ALA A 277 -4.20 1.74 11.60
C ALA A 277 -5.73 1.59 11.55
N VAL A 278 -6.29 0.56 12.21
CA VAL A 278 -7.75 0.40 12.32
C VAL A 278 -8.37 1.60 13.03
N GLU A 279 -7.84 2.04 14.18
CA GLU A 279 -8.38 3.23 14.87
C GLU A 279 -8.36 4.48 13.99
N ILE A 280 -7.24 4.73 13.29
CA ILE A 280 -7.14 5.85 12.36
C ILE A 280 -8.21 5.77 11.28
N LEU A 281 -8.45 4.59 10.69
CA LEU A 281 -9.48 4.46 9.65
C LEU A 281 -10.89 4.65 10.20
N LEU A 282 -11.20 4.12 11.39
CA LEU A 282 -12.50 4.33 12.03
C LEU A 282 -12.79 5.82 12.29
N GLU A 283 -11.76 6.60 12.62
CA GLU A 283 -11.86 8.05 12.84
C GLU A 283 -11.92 8.85 11.53
N ARG A 284 -11.08 8.51 10.56
CA ARG A 284 -10.83 9.35 9.38
C ARG A 284 -11.76 9.07 8.21
N LEU A 285 -12.30 7.86 8.07
CA LEU A 285 -13.20 7.52 6.96
C LEU A 285 -14.46 8.43 6.91
N PRO A 286 -15.18 8.70 8.02
CA PRO A 286 -16.35 9.59 7.99
C PRO A 286 -16.00 11.02 7.56
N ILE A 287 -14.82 11.50 7.96
CA ILE A 287 -14.30 12.84 7.61
C ILE A 287 -13.95 12.91 6.12
N ALA A 288 -13.26 11.88 5.61
CA ALA A 288 -12.87 11.79 4.22
C ALA A 288 -14.10 11.82 3.30
N ILE A 289 -15.11 11.00 3.59
CA ILE A 289 -16.37 10.94 2.82
C ILE A 289 -17.12 12.26 2.84
N SER A 290 -17.20 12.92 4.00
CA SER A 290 -17.90 14.19 4.13
C SER A 290 -17.24 15.34 3.35
N SER A 291 -15.99 15.14 2.93
CA SER A 291 -15.19 16.11 2.18
C SER A 291 -15.13 15.85 0.67
N MET A 292 -15.74 14.74 0.20
CA MET A 292 -15.81 14.35 -1.22
C MET A 292 -17.00 14.99 -1.94
#